data_AF-A0A2K8T917-F1
#
_entry.id   AF-A0A2K8T917-F1
#
_cell.length_a   1.000
_cell.length_b   1.000
_cell.length_c   1.000
_cell.angle_alpha   90.00
_cell.angle_beta   90.00
_cell.angle_gamma   90.00
#
_symmetry.space_group_name_H-M   'P 1'
#
loop_
_entity.id
_entity.type
_entity.pdbx_description
1 polymer ?
#
loop_
_entity_poly.entity_id
_entity_poly.type
_entity_poly.pdbx_seq_one_letter_code
_entity_poly.pdbx_strand_id
1 'polypeptide(L)'
;MIVQEILTSFKLIVDSLEQPIDRPSDNEEQKKIFSGKKKQHTRKSQVVSLPEGKDIIDIKVGFPGPTADINLFRNKFYLMSSKHLNEIKDTKVVKILQLLIREKGNKN
;
A
#
# COMPACT_ATOMS: atom_id res chain seq x y z
N MET A 1 18.56 -13.07 -13.79
CA MET A 1 19.23 -11.83 -13.30
C MET A 1 18.64 -10.56 -13.90
N ILE A 2 18.32 -10.53 -15.19
CA ILE A 2 17.72 -9.37 -15.91
C ILE A 2 16.50 -8.77 -15.20
N VAL A 3 15.60 -9.59 -14.67
CA VAL A 3 14.34 -9.09 -14.11
C VAL A 3 14.53 -8.37 -12.76
N GLN A 4 15.52 -8.77 -11.96
CA GLN A 4 15.86 -8.07 -10.71
C GLN A 4 16.46 -6.70 -11.00
N GLU A 5 17.31 -6.58 -12.02
CA GLU A 5 17.86 -5.28 -12.47
C GLU A 5 16.75 -4.34 -12.97
N ILE A 6 15.83 -4.85 -13.80
CA ILE A 6 14.68 -4.07 -14.28
C ILE A 6 13.80 -3.61 -13.12
N LEU A 7 13.51 -4.48 -12.14
CA LEU A 7 12.75 -4.07 -10.95
C LEU A 7 13.49 -3.02 -10.11
N THR A 8 14.82 -3.11 -10.00
CA THR A 8 15.63 -2.12 -9.28
C THR A 8 15.66 -0.78 -10.01
N SER A 9 15.43 -0.78 -11.33
CA SER A 9 15.26 0.45 -12.12
C SER A 9 13.96 1.20 -11.81
N PHE A 10 12.92 0.50 -11.34
CA PHE A 10 11.66 1.11 -10.93
C PHE A 10 11.74 1.54 -9.46
N LYS A 11 11.91 2.84 -9.24
CA LYS A 11 11.72 3.43 -7.91
C LYS A 11 10.24 3.44 -7.58
N LEU A 12 9.88 3.03 -6.37
CA LEU A 12 8.53 3.16 -5.83
C LEU A 12 8.57 4.14 -4.66
N ILE A 13 7.56 5.00 -4.58
CA ILE A 13 7.37 5.90 -3.45
C ILE A 13 6.25 5.32 -2.61
N VAL A 14 6.54 5.08 -1.33
CA VAL A 14 5.54 4.66 -0.34
C VAL A 14 5.33 5.82 0.61
N ASP A 15 4.08 6.27 0.72
CA ASP A 15 3.72 7.34 1.65
C ASP A 15 2.41 7.01 2.36
N SER A 16 2.19 7.62 3.53
CA SER A 16 0.98 7.44 4.32
C SER A 16 0.38 8.76 4.78
N LEU A 17 -0.94 8.81 4.77
CA LEU A 17 -1.73 10.00 5.04
C LEU A 17 -2.79 9.72 6.10
N GLU A 18 -3.08 10.72 6.95
CA GLU A 18 -4.18 10.70 7.92
C GLU A 18 -5.29 11.63 7.45
N GLN A 19 -6.52 11.12 7.39
CA GLN A 19 -7.73 11.87 7.05
C GLN A 19 -8.62 12.02 8.28
N PRO A 20 -9.09 13.24 8.61
CA PRO A 20 -10.09 13.44 9.65
C PRO A 20 -11.40 12.73 9.31
N ILE A 21 -12.06 12.23 10.35
CA ILE A 21 -13.40 11.67 10.27
C ILE A 21 -14.24 12.21 11.42
N ASP A 22 -15.56 12.08 11.29
CA ASP A 22 -16.47 12.39 12.39
C ASP A 22 -16.19 11.51 13.60
N ARG A 23 -16.45 12.07 14.78
CA ARG A 23 -16.31 11.36 16.04
C ARG A 23 -17.31 10.18 16.07
N PRO A 24 -16.85 8.93 16.18
CA PRO A 24 -17.76 7.79 16.35
C PRO A 24 -18.56 7.93 17.64
N SER A 25 -19.78 7.38 17.67
CA SER A 25 -20.59 7.37 18.89
C SER A 25 -20.04 6.43 19.96
N ASP A 26 -19.42 5.31 19.55
CA ASP A 26 -18.85 4.33 20.47
C ASP A 26 -17.53 4.80 21.09
N ASN A 27 -17.44 4.75 22.42
CA ASN A 27 -16.28 5.25 23.16
C ASN A 27 -15.02 4.41 22.93
N GLU A 28 -15.15 3.10 22.73
CA GLU A 28 -14.00 2.23 22.48
C GLU A 28 -13.45 2.44 21.06
N GLU A 29 -14.32 2.69 20.08
CA GLU A 29 -13.93 3.06 18.73
C GLU A 29 -13.25 4.44 18.68
N GLN A 30 -13.77 5.43 19.40
CA GLN A 30 -13.14 6.74 19.54
C GLN A 30 -11.67 6.62 19.99
N LYS A 31 -11.41 5.90 21.08
CA LYS A 31 -10.06 5.68 21.61
C LYS A 31 -9.13 5.05 20.57
N LYS A 32 -9.63 4.09 19.78
CA LYS A 32 -8.83 3.38 18.76
C LYS A 32 -8.36 4.29 17.63
N ILE A 33 -9.19 5.24 17.19
CA ILE A 33 -8.92 6.06 16.00
C ILE A 33 -8.50 7.51 16.31
N PHE A 34 -8.46 7.89 17.59
CA PHE A 34 -8.01 9.20 18.03
C PHE A 34 -6.50 9.37 17.85
N SER A 35 -6.08 10.22 16.90
CA SER A 35 -4.67 10.54 16.66
C SER A 35 -4.20 11.61 17.63
N GLY A 36 -3.32 11.22 18.57
CA GLY A 36 -2.72 12.17 19.52
C GLY A 36 -1.90 13.27 18.83
N LYS A 37 -1.26 12.95 17.70
CA LYS A 37 -0.48 13.91 16.90
C LYS A 37 -1.38 14.95 16.22
N LYS A 38 -2.51 14.52 15.66
CA LYS A 38 -3.46 15.40 14.98
C LYS A 38 -4.52 16.01 15.92
N LYS A 39 -4.59 15.53 17.16
CA LYS A 39 -5.59 15.89 18.18
C LYS A 39 -7.04 15.73 17.71
N GLN A 40 -7.30 14.73 16.87
CA GLN A 40 -8.63 14.45 16.30
C GLN A 40 -8.79 12.97 15.89
N HIS A 41 -10.02 12.53 15.64
CA HIS A 41 -10.30 11.19 15.11
C HIS A 41 -9.92 11.13 13.64
N THR A 42 -9.09 10.16 13.29
CA THR A 42 -8.57 10.05 11.92
C THR A 42 -8.50 8.60 11.47
N ARG A 43 -8.59 8.40 10.16
CA ARG A 43 -8.20 7.16 9.50
C ARG A 43 -6.88 7.37 8.78
N LYS A 44 -6.04 6.35 8.77
CA LYS A 44 -4.78 6.35 8.04
C LYS A 44 -4.89 5.49 6.79
N SER A 45 -4.29 5.98 5.71
CA SER A 45 -4.15 5.31 4.43
C SER A 45 -2.69 5.30 4.00
N GLN A 46 -2.31 4.34 3.17
CA GLN A 46 -0.98 4.25 2.55
C GLN A 46 -1.15 4.16 1.04
N VAL A 47 -0.31 4.87 0.30
CA VAL A 47 -0.27 4.89 -1.16
C VAL A 47 1.12 4.48 -1.62
N VAL A 48 1.16 3.63 -2.64
CA VAL A 48 2.38 3.29 -3.37
C VAL A 48 2.24 3.86 -4.77
N SER A 49 3.21 4.68 -5.19
CA SER A 49 3.16 5.36 -6.49
C SER A 49 4.49 5.27 -7.23
N LEU A 50 4.41 5.48 -8.55
CA LEU A 50 5.59 5.78 -9.35
C LEU A 50 6.05 7.23 -9.10
N PRO A 51 7.36 7.51 -9.25
CA PRO A 51 7.91 8.86 -9.16
C PRO A 51 7.19 9.84 -10.08
N GLU A 52 7.22 11.11 -9.70
CA GLU A 52 6.58 12.21 -10.46
C GLU A 52 5.06 12.06 -10.59
N GLY A 53 4.43 11.24 -9.76
CA GLY A 53 2.98 11.03 -9.78
C GLY A 53 2.48 10.34 -11.06
N LYS A 54 3.37 9.61 -11.76
CA LYS A 54 3.07 8.95 -13.04
C LYS A 54 1.92 7.95 -12.94
N ASP A 55 1.85 7.21 -11.83
CA ASP A 55 0.80 6.23 -11.60
C ASP A 55 0.69 5.87 -10.11
N ILE A 56 -0.49 5.40 -9.69
CA ILE A 56 -0.72 4.83 -8.37
C ILE A 56 -0.78 3.31 -8.51
N ILE A 57 0.13 2.63 -7.83
CA ILE A 57 0.31 1.17 -7.93
C ILE A 57 -0.53 0.43 -6.88
N ASP A 58 -0.66 1.00 -5.68
CA ASP A 58 -1.48 0.42 -4.62
C ASP A 58 -2.00 1.49 -3.67
N ILE A 59 -3.20 1.25 -3.10
CA ILE A 59 -3.80 2.07 -2.06
C ILE A 59 -4.35 1.14 -0.97
N LYS A 60 -4.07 1.49 0.28
CA LYS A 60 -4.61 0.85 1.47
C LYS A 60 -5.30 1.91 2.32
N VAL A 61 -6.56 1.68 2.69
CA VAL A 61 -7.39 2.64 3.42
C VAL A 61 -8.01 2.01 4.66
N GLY A 62 -8.46 2.86 5.59
CA GLY A 62 -9.33 2.44 6.70
C GLY A 62 -8.60 2.05 8.00
N PHE A 63 -7.29 2.21 8.08
CA PHE A 63 -6.54 1.93 9.31
C PHE A 63 -6.84 3.00 10.37
N PRO A 64 -6.72 2.68 11.68
CA PRO A 64 -6.76 3.70 12.72
C PRO A 64 -5.67 4.75 12.49
N GLY A 65 -6.00 6.03 12.62
CA GLY A 65 -5.06 7.15 12.51
C GLY A 65 -3.73 6.98 13.25
N PRO A 66 -3.75 6.57 14.54
CA PRO A 66 -2.53 6.36 15.35
C PRO A 66 -1.60 5.26 14.87
N THR A 67 -2.00 4.46 13.87
CA THR A 67 -1.19 3.32 13.43
C THR A 67 0.13 3.81 12.86
N ALA A 68 1.25 3.25 13.33
CA ALA A 68 2.58 3.62 12.87
C ALA A 68 2.79 3.21 11.40
N ASP A 69 3.53 4.03 10.65
CA ASP A 69 3.72 3.84 9.20
C ASP A 69 4.45 2.53 8.90
N ILE A 70 5.41 2.14 9.74
CA ILE A 70 6.10 0.85 9.66
C ILE A 70 5.14 -0.34 9.86
N ASN A 71 4.10 -0.17 10.68
CA ASN A 71 3.11 -1.22 10.89
C ASN A 71 2.17 -1.31 9.69
N LEU A 72 1.79 -0.20 9.04
CA LEU A 72 1.06 -0.23 7.78
C LEU A 72 1.87 -0.95 6.70
N PHE A 73 3.15 -0.58 6.57
CA PHE A 73 4.07 -1.16 5.60
C PHE A 73 4.25 -2.68 5.82
N ARG A 74 4.48 -3.09 7.07
CA ARG A 74 4.70 -4.50 7.43
C ARG A 74 3.43 -5.34 7.37
N ASN A 75 2.25 -4.79 7.68
CA ASN A 75 1.01 -5.58 7.81
C ASN A 75 0.54 -6.21 6.49
N LYS A 76 1.13 -5.90 5.33
CA LYS A 76 0.81 -6.60 4.07
C LYS A 76 1.74 -6.26 2.91
N PHE A 77 3.03 -6.55 3.04
CA PHE A 77 3.79 -7.00 1.86
C PHE A 77 3.43 -8.45 1.52
N TYR A 78 2.12 -8.75 1.39
CA TYR A 78 1.71 -9.85 0.53
C TYR A 78 1.83 -9.24 -0.86
N LEU A 79 2.92 -9.52 -1.57
CA LEU A 79 3.06 -9.14 -2.98
C LEU A 79 1.68 -9.24 -3.63
N MET A 80 1.20 -8.11 -4.14
CA MET A 80 0.01 -7.96 -4.99
C MET A 80 -0.61 -9.32 -5.28
N SER A 81 -1.67 -9.70 -4.54
CA SER A 81 -2.36 -10.97 -4.79
C SER A 81 -2.57 -11.05 -6.29
N SER A 82 -2.14 -12.15 -6.93
CA SER A 82 -2.05 -12.29 -8.39
C SER A 82 -3.33 -11.89 -9.14
N LYS A 83 -4.46 -11.86 -8.44
CA LYS A 83 -5.75 -11.35 -8.90
C LYS A 83 -5.77 -9.84 -9.20
N HIS A 84 -5.18 -8.98 -8.36
CA HIS A 84 -5.17 -7.52 -8.56
C HIS A 84 -4.21 -7.08 -9.67
N LEU A 85 -3.08 -7.77 -9.82
CA LEU A 85 -2.15 -7.57 -10.93
C LEU A 85 -2.85 -7.80 -12.29
N ASN A 86 -3.82 -8.71 -12.39
CA ASN A 86 -4.51 -9.01 -13.65
C ASN A 86 -5.50 -7.92 -14.08
N GLU A 87 -5.95 -7.07 -13.15
CA GLU A 87 -6.88 -5.96 -13.42
C GLU A 87 -6.16 -4.66 -13.81
N ILE A 88 -4.92 -4.44 -13.36
CA ILE A 88 -4.07 -3.34 -13.82
C ILE A 88 -3.49 -3.70 -15.20
N LYS A 89 -4.32 -3.57 -16.24
CA LYS A 89 -4.03 -4.14 -17.56
C LYS A 89 -2.95 -3.43 -18.38
N ASP A 90 -2.48 -2.24 -18.02
CA ASP A 90 -1.75 -1.40 -18.99
C ASP A 90 -0.40 -0.81 -18.57
N THR A 91 0.16 -1.21 -17.43
CA THR A 91 1.50 -0.73 -17.04
C THR A 91 2.53 -1.84 -17.28
N LYS A 92 3.59 -1.55 -18.07
CA LYS A 92 4.71 -2.50 -18.34
C LYS A 92 5.26 -3.16 -17.06
N VAL A 93 5.21 -2.43 -15.95
CA VAL A 93 5.63 -2.86 -14.60
C VAL A 93 4.82 -4.05 -14.07
N VAL A 94 3.50 -4.04 -14.28
CA VAL A 94 2.59 -5.10 -13.83
C VAL A 94 2.85 -6.40 -14.59
N LYS A 95 3.06 -6.29 -15.90
CA LYS A 95 3.44 -7.42 -16.78
C LYS A 95 4.76 -8.07 -16.32
N ILE A 96 5.73 -7.27 -15.89
CA ILE A 96 7.02 -7.74 -15.36
C ILE A 96 6.84 -8.45 -14.00
N LEU A 97 6.02 -7.88 -13.10
CA LEU A 97 5.71 -8.47 -11.79
C LEU A 97 4.96 -9.81 -11.93
N GLN A 98 4.01 -9.92 -12.87
CA GLN A 98 3.33 -11.19 -13.18
C GLN A 98 4.26 -12.27 -13.73
N LEU A 99 5.17 -11.91 -14.64
CA LEU A 99 6.17 -12.84 -15.19
C LEU A 99 7.05 -13.43 -14.08
N LEU A 100 7.45 -12.63 -13.09
CA LEU A 100 8.25 -13.06 -11.94
C LEU A 100 7.51 -14.01 -10.99
N ILE A 101 6.24 -13.71 -10.68
CA ILE A 101 5.43 -14.57 -9.84
C ILE A 101 5.25 -15.95 -10.50
N ARG A 102 5.12 -15.97 -11.84
CA ARG A 102 5.01 -17.20 -12.63
C ARG A 102 6.33 -18.00 -12.69
N GLU A 103 7.48 -17.34 -12.80
CA GLU A 103 8.79 -18.03 -12.76
C GLU A 103 9.16 -18.56 -11.37
N LYS A 104 8.78 -17.86 -10.29
CA LYS A 104 9.00 -18.32 -8.91
C LYS A 104 8.12 -19.52 -8.55
N GLY A 105 6.91 -19.62 -9.10
CA GLY A 105 6.00 -20.75 -8.89
C GLY A 105 6.34 -22.02 -9.67
N ASN A 106 7.15 -21.92 -10.73
CA ASN A 106 7.59 -23.06 -11.56
C ASN A 106 8.92 -23.68 -11.10
N LYS A 107 9.49 -23.21 -9.99
CA LYS A 107 10.75 -23.73 -9.42
C LYS A 107 10.55 -24.63 -8.19
N ASN A 108 9.32 -25.09 -7.95
CA ASN A 108 8.99 -26.15 -7.00
C ASN A 108 8.48 -27.38 -7.75
#